data_AF-M7VSS5-F1
#
_entry.id   AF-M7VSS5-F1
#
_cell.length_a   1.000
_cell.length_b   1.000
_cell.length_c   1.000
_cell.angle_alpha   90.00
_cell.angle_beta   90.00
_cell.angle_gamma   90.00
#
_symmetry.space_group_name_H-M   'P 1'
#
loop_
_entity.id
_entity.type
_entity.pdbx_description
1 polymer ?
#
loop_
_entity_poly.entity_id
_entity_poly.type
_entity_poly.pdbx_seq_one_letter_code
_entity_poly.pdbx_strand_id
1 'polypeptide(L)'
;MSETVADMFEGYLECKLKKKWKLRFVIVNGSTLYYYKTELDDKPEGSIELAGLVLNADPKDKLNEHKNSFHITVGSTVNQFKTSADAFKLWIDTFEKHCKLTSQSAPSKTLIKKSKRSLMDKITRNTVASVGGSGSASFVMNDEMNNLLKAIEKLIEIDAGKEEAKKYEKFIMKLVAKCYMEWQHKNISNEQIYALDKPLRNAFTMFDQLFRYFGLKKAEYLQAGFKNLVDLLNNEIKTQLIQTLRPCLSPKNLSKLRDLFSLFFNVEFFERVWSKTDPKDEVSDHLFNIVQSMNQYNSFPLNLPERQ
;
A
#
# COMPACT_ATOMS: atom_id res chain seq x y z
N MET A 1 -25.72 -22.38 -12.68
CA MET A 1 -24.48 -22.12 -13.44
C MET A 1 -23.49 -21.56 -12.44
N SER A 2 -22.52 -22.38 -12.02
CA SER A 2 -21.55 -22.02 -10.99
C SER A 2 -20.51 -21.07 -11.57
N GLU A 3 -20.46 -19.84 -11.07
CA GLU A 3 -19.31 -18.96 -11.24
C GLU A 3 -18.10 -19.62 -10.57
N THR A 4 -17.26 -20.27 -11.36
CA THR A 4 -15.89 -20.59 -10.94
C THR A 4 -15.20 -19.27 -10.67
N VAL A 5 -15.05 -18.92 -9.39
CA VAL A 5 -14.17 -17.86 -8.93
C VAL A 5 -12.79 -18.15 -9.53
N ALA A 6 -12.38 -17.33 -10.49
CA ALA A 6 -11.06 -17.44 -11.09
C ALA A 6 -10.04 -17.23 -9.97
N ASP A 7 -9.31 -18.29 -9.65
CA ASP A 7 -8.20 -18.26 -8.71
C ASP A 7 -7.09 -17.45 -9.38
N MET A 8 -7.17 -16.12 -9.24
CA MET A 8 -6.32 -15.14 -9.89
C MET A 8 -5.62 -14.35 -8.79
N PHE A 9 -4.29 -14.28 -8.88
CA PHE A 9 -3.48 -13.51 -7.95
C PHE A 9 -2.82 -12.35 -8.67
N GLU A 10 -2.82 -11.16 -8.08
CA GLU A 10 -2.22 -9.98 -8.67
C GLU A 10 -1.40 -9.16 -7.67
N GLY A 11 -0.33 -8.53 -8.15
CA GLY A 11 0.54 -7.74 -7.29
C GLY A 11 1.73 -7.14 -8.04
N TYR A 12 2.57 -6.41 -7.32
CA TYR A 12 3.84 -5.93 -7.86
C TYR A 12 4.96 -6.92 -7.55
N LEU A 13 5.81 -7.16 -8.55
CA LEU A 13 6.97 -8.03 -8.46
C LEU A 13 8.12 -7.41 -9.25
N GLU A 14 9.34 -7.43 -8.73
CA GLU A 14 10.50 -7.01 -9.52
C GLU A 14 11.01 -8.19 -10.34
N CYS A 15 10.86 -8.10 -11.65
CA CYS A 15 11.33 -9.11 -12.59
C CYS A 15 12.69 -8.71 -13.15
N LYS A 16 13.63 -9.64 -13.25
CA LYS A 16 14.91 -9.39 -13.91
C LYS A 16 14.78 -9.53 -15.42
N LEU A 17 14.66 -8.39 -16.12
CA LEU A 17 14.47 -8.33 -17.57
C LEU A 17 15.71 -7.75 -18.24
N LYS A 18 16.31 -8.49 -19.19
CA LYS A 18 17.54 -8.08 -19.90
C LYS A 18 18.66 -7.60 -18.94
N LYS A 19 18.92 -8.40 -17.89
CA LYS A 19 19.89 -8.12 -16.83
C LYS A 19 19.58 -6.91 -15.92
N LYS A 20 18.39 -6.30 -16.04
CA LYS A 20 17.96 -5.18 -15.17
C LYS A 20 16.72 -5.57 -14.37
N TRP A 21 16.73 -5.26 -13.08
CA TRP A 21 15.55 -5.41 -12.22
C TRP A 21 14.53 -4.34 -12.57
N LYS A 22 13.30 -4.75 -12.85
CA LYS A 22 12.21 -3.84 -13.17
C LYS A 22 10.96 -4.22 -12.40
N LEU A 23 10.40 -3.26 -11.67
CA LEU A 23 9.09 -3.42 -11.06
C LEU A 23 8.02 -3.59 -12.14
N ARG A 24 7.22 -4.63 -12.02
CA ARG A 24 6.13 -4.96 -12.93
C ARG A 24 4.88 -5.26 -12.13
N PHE A 25 3.74 -4.87 -12.69
CA PHE A 25 2.48 -5.41 -12.20
C PHE A 25 2.31 -6.79 -12.81
N VAL A 26 2.07 -7.78 -11.97
CA VAL A 26 1.99 -9.18 -12.36
C VAL A 26 0.60 -9.70 -12.02
N ILE A 27 0.03 -10.45 -12.96
CA ILE A 27 -1.18 -11.24 -12.73
C ILE A 27 -0.84 -12.70 -13.02
N VAL A 28 -1.16 -13.57 -12.08
CA VAL A 28 -1.10 -15.02 -12.24
C VAL A 28 -2.54 -15.50 -12.46
N ASN A 29 -2.81 -16.03 -13.65
CA ASN A 29 -4.12 -16.53 -14.06
C ASN A 29 -3.96 -17.96 -14.61
N GLY A 30 -4.59 -18.95 -13.96
CA GLY A 30 -4.28 -20.35 -14.21
C GLY A 30 -2.79 -20.64 -14.00
N SER A 31 -2.15 -21.37 -14.91
CA SER A 31 -0.70 -21.58 -14.92
C SER A 31 0.08 -20.53 -15.71
N THR A 32 -0.46 -19.33 -15.96
CA THR A 32 0.26 -18.30 -16.72
C THR A 32 0.46 -17.04 -15.89
N LEU A 33 1.71 -16.59 -15.84
CA LEU A 33 2.07 -15.29 -15.28
C LEU A 33 2.12 -14.26 -16.40
N TYR A 34 1.36 -13.18 -16.27
CA TYR A 34 1.37 -12.02 -17.15
C TYR A 34 2.00 -10.83 -16.45
N TYR A 35 2.97 -10.16 -17.09
CA TYR A 35 3.58 -8.96 -16.52
C TYR A 35 3.31 -7.73 -17.39
N TYR A 36 3.01 -6.62 -16.74
CA TYR A 36 2.63 -5.33 -17.32
C TYR A 36 3.61 -4.25 -16.84
N LYS A 37 3.86 -3.21 -17.65
CA LYS A 37 4.70 -2.09 -17.20
C LYS A 37 4.05 -1.38 -16.02
N THR A 38 2.72 -1.26 -16.07
CA THR A 38 1.88 -0.71 -15.02
C THR A 38 0.58 -1.51 -14.94
N GLU A 39 -0.10 -1.46 -13.80
CA GLU A 39 -1.37 -2.16 -13.63
C GLU A 39 -2.50 -1.62 -14.53
N LEU A 40 -2.32 -0.42 -15.11
CA LEU A 40 -3.26 0.26 -16.00
C LEU A 40 -3.14 -0.14 -17.47
N ASP A 41 -2.06 -0.84 -17.82
CA ASP A 41 -1.88 -1.28 -19.19
C ASP A 41 -2.89 -2.40 -19.48
N ASP A 42 -3.54 -2.31 -20.63
CA ASP A 42 -4.55 -3.26 -21.11
C ASP A 42 -3.94 -4.53 -21.69
N LYS A 43 -2.72 -4.41 -22.20
CA LYS A 43 -1.96 -5.52 -22.79
C LYS A 43 -0.73 -5.85 -21.95
N PRO A 44 -0.46 -7.14 -21.70
CA PRO A 44 0.76 -7.55 -21.04
C PRO A 44 1.99 -7.20 -21.89
N GLU A 45 3.10 -6.85 -21.23
CA GLU A 45 4.41 -6.70 -21.89
C GLU A 45 5.01 -8.08 -22.21
N GLY A 46 4.59 -9.13 -21.50
CA GLY A 46 4.87 -10.53 -21.83
C GLY A 46 4.24 -11.49 -20.83
N SER A 47 4.49 -12.78 -21.03
CA SER A 47 3.98 -13.85 -20.19
C SER A 47 5.03 -14.93 -19.94
N ILE A 48 4.84 -15.70 -18.87
CA ILE A 48 5.65 -16.85 -18.47
C ILE A 48 4.70 -17.99 -18.14
N GLU A 49 4.84 -19.12 -18.82
CA GLU A 49 4.13 -20.36 -18.47
C GLU A 49 4.72 -20.93 -17.19
N LEU A 50 3.88 -21.18 -16.20
CA LEU A 50 4.23 -21.70 -14.88
C LEU A 50 4.07 -23.21 -14.80
N ALA A 51 3.38 -23.84 -15.76
CA ALA A 51 3.24 -25.29 -15.80
C ALA A 51 4.62 -25.96 -15.83
N GLY A 52 4.85 -26.88 -14.87
CA GLY A 52 6.11 -27.60 -14.76
C GLY A 52 7.30 -26.76 -14.29
N LEU A 53 7.06 -25.58 -13.69
CA LEU A 53 8.15 -24.79 -13.12
C LEU A 53 8.87 -25.54 -12.01
N VAL A 54 10.17 -25.29 -11.89
CA VAL A 54 10.98 -25.62 -10.71
C VAL A 54 11.29 -24.32 -9.99
N LEU A 55 10.77 -24.18 -8.76
CA LEU A 55 10.96 -23.01 -7.92
C LEU A 55 12.17 -23.20 -7.01
N ASN A 56 13.00 -22.18 -6.90
CA ASN A 56 14.12 -22.15 -5.96
C ASN A 56 14.14 -20.80 -5.22
N ALA A 57 13.92 -20.89 -3.92
CA ALA A 57 13.91 -19.78 -2.97
C ALA A 57 15.10 -19.83 -1.99
N ASP A 58 16.11 -20.69 -2.21
CA ASP A 58 17.28 -20.78 -1.34
C ASP A 58 18.10 -19.47 -1.42
N PRO A 59 18.27 -18.73 -0.31
CA PRO A 59 19.04 -17.50 -0.31
C PRO A 59 20.52 -17.69 -0.62
N LYS A 60 21.05 -18.92 -0.59
CA LYS A 60 22.44 -19.24 -0.94
C LYS A 60 22.65 -19.49 -2.43
N ASP A 61 21.59 -19.62 -3.20
CA ASP A 61 21.69 -19.84 -4.64
C ASP A 61 22.27 -18.60 -5.34
N LYS A 62 23.19 -18.80 -6.28
CA LYS A 62 23.87 -17.71 -7.01
C LYS A 62 22.92 -16.86 -7.84
N LEU A 63 21.78 -17.40 -8.24
CA LEU A 63 20.74 -16.67 -8.97
C LEU A 63 19.85 -15.84 -8.03
N ASN A 64 19.89 -16.09 -6.73
CA ASN A 64 19.13 -15.32 -5.73
C ASN A 64 19.97 -14.15 -5.20
N GLU A 65 20.25 -13.18 -6.09
CA GLU A 65 21.18 -12.05 -5.87
C GLU A 65 20.78 -11.09 -4.74
N HIS A 66 19.52 -11.11 -4.28
CA HIS A 66 18.99 -10.18 -3.29
C HIS A 66 18.26 -10.90 -2.15
N LYS A 67 18.14 -10.24 -1.00
CA LYS A 67 17.24 -10.69 0.08
C LYS A 67 15.81 -10.77 -0.49
N ASN A 68 15.11 -11.86 -0.18
CA ASN A 68 13.76 -12.13 -0.69
C ASN A 68 13.68 -12.18 -2.23
N SER A 69 14.75 -12.68 -2.87
CA SER A 69 14.74 -13.06 -4.27
C SER A 69 14.56 -14.57 -4.42
N PHE A 70 13.94 -14.96 -5.53
CA PHE A 70 13.71 -16.34 -5.90
C PHE A 70 13.78 -16.44 -7.42
N HIS A 71 13.94 -17.65 -7.94
CA HIS A 71 13.86 -17.87 -9.38
C HIS A 71 13.04 -19.11 -9.69
N ILE A 72 12.51 -19.13 -10.90
CA ILE A 72 11.86 -20.29 -11.47
C ILE A 72 12.59 -20.70 -12.73
N THR A 73 12.62 -22.00 -12.98
CA THR A 73 13.10 -22.59 -14.22
C THR A 73 11.95 -23.29 -14.92
N VAL A 74 11.70 -22.93 -16.18
CA VAL A 74 10.67 -23.52 -17.02
C VAL A 74 11.33 -23.94 -18.33
N GLY A 75 11.47 -25.25 -18.55
CA GLY A 75 12.32 -25.79 -19.61
C GLY A 75 13.76 -25.29 -19.46
N SER A 76 14.26 -24.58 -20.47
CA SER A 76 15.59 -23.95 -20.46
C SER A 76 15.61 -22.49 -19.99
N THR A 77 14.46 -21.92 -19.65
CA THR A 77 14.35 -20.49 -19.32
C THR A 77 14.37 -20.28 -17.82
N VAL A 78 15.29 -19.45 -17.35
CA VAL A 78 15.38 -19.03 -15.95
C VAL A 78 14.78 -17.63 -15.82
N ASN A 79 13.79 -17.48 -14.94
CA ASN A 79 13.18 -16.20 -14.60
C ASN A 79 13.45 -15.87 -13.13
N GLN A 80 14.07 -14.71 -12.88
CA GLN A 80 14.46 -14.27 -11.54
C GLN A 80 13.53 -13.15 -11.06
N PHE A 81 13.12 -13.24 -9.80
CA PHE A 81 12.18 -12.32 -9.16
C PHE A 81 12.71 -11.84 -7.81
N LYS A 82 12.30 -10.65 -7.39
CA LYS A 82 12.49 -10.17 -6.01
C LYS A 82 11.29 -9.35 -5.55
N THR A 83 11.06 -9.35 -4.25
CA THR A 83 9.89 -8.72 -3.62
C THR A 83 10.20 -8.24 -2.21
N SER A 84 9.23 -7.61 -1.54
CA SER A 84 9.31 -7.26 -0.12
C SER A 84 9.32 -8.52 0.76
N ALA A 85 9.76 -8.39 2.01
CA ALA A 85 9.79 -9.52 2.93
C ALA A 85 8.39 -10.11 3.15
N ASP A 86 7.39 -9.24 3.31
CA ASP A 86 6.02 -9.63 3.63
C ASP A 86 5.32 -10.32 2.46
N ALA A 87 5.62 -9.90 1.23
CA ALA A 87 5.05 -10.49 0.04
C ALA A 87 5.81 -11.74 -0.44
N PHE A 88 7.00 -12.03 0.11
CA PHE A 88 7.84 -13.13 -0.36
C PHE A 88 7.13 -14.47 -0.29
N LYS A 89 6.68 -14.86 0.91
CA LYS A 89 5.99 -16.13 1.13
C LYS A 89 4.72 -16.24 0.27
N LEU A 90 3.93 -15.17 0.22
CA LEU A 90 2.72 -15.12 -0.59
C LEU A 90 2.99 -15.38 -2.07
N TRP A 91 4.06 -14.81 -2.63
CA TRP A 91 4.46 -15.09 -4.00
C TRP A 91 4.96 -16.52 -4.21
N ILE A 92 5.76 -17.08 -3.29
CA ILE A 92 6.20 -18.48 -3.38
C ILE A 92 4.99 -19.42 -3.40
N ASP A 93 4.09 -19.27 -2.42
CA ASP A 93 2.88 -20.08 -2.29
C ASP A 93 1.99 -19.96 -3.55
N THR A 94 1.89 -18.74 -4.11
CA THR A 94 1.15 -18.50 -5.36
C THR A 94 1.75 -19.28 -6.52
N PHE A 95 3.07 -19.26 -6.71
CA PHE A 95 3.70 -19.96 -7.84
C PHE A 95 3.60 -21.48 -7.69
N GLU A 96 3.77 -22.02 -6.48
CA GLU A 96 3.65 -23.46 -6.20
C GLU A 96 2.22 -23.98 -6.38
N LYS A 97 1.22 -23.15 -6.08
CA LYS A 97 -0.19 -23.47 -6.32
C LYS A 97 -0.52 -23.44 -7.81
N HIS A 98 -0.13 -22.37 -8.49
CA HIS A 98 -0.54 -22.11 -9.88
C HIS A 98 0.21 -22.95 -10.91
N CYS A 99 1.40 -23.48 -10.59
CA CYS A 99 2.13 -24.37 -11.50
C CYS A 99 1.42 -25.70 -11.80
N LYS A 100 0.39 -26.04 -11.02
CA LYS A 100 -0.44 -27.25 -11.15
C LYS A 100 -1.76 -27.00 -11.88
N LEU A 101 -2.06 -25.74 -12.22
CA LEU A 101 -3.29 -25.37 -12.90
C LEU A 101 -3.13 -25.47 -14.42
N THR A 102 -4.23 -25.30 -15.14
CA THR A 102 -4.21 -25.19 -16.60
C THR A 102 -3.93 -23.76 -17.02
N SER A 103 -3.22 -23.60 -18.14
CA SER A 103 -2.95 -22.28 -18.73
C SER A 103 -4.25 -21.56 -19.06
N GLN A 104 -4.34 -20.29 -18.69
CA GLN A 104 -5.48 -19.43 -18.99
C GLN A 104 -5.00 -18.18 -19.71
N SER A 105 -5.86 -17.58 -20.52
CA SER A 105 -5.55 -16.36 -21.27
C SER A 105 -5.38 -15.15 -20.36
N ALA A 106 -4.74 -14.10 -20.90
CA ALA A 106 -4.58 -12.84 -20.18
C ALA A 106 -5.97 -12.28 -19.81
N PRO A 107 -6.18 -11.84 -18.56
CA PRO A 107 -7.46 -11.29 -18.16
C PRO A 107 -7.74 -9.99 -18.92
N SER A 108 -9.00 -9.82 -19.34
CA SER A 108 -9.46 -8.60 -20.01
C SER A 108 -9.36 -7.41 -19.05
N LYS A 109 -8.52 -6.43 -19.40
CA LYS A 109 -8.40 -5.17 -18.67
C LYS A 109 -9.04 -4.03 -19.45
N THR A 110 -9.87 -3.26 -18.78
CA THR A 110 -10.32 -1.96 -19.29
C THR A 110 -9.16 -0.97 -19.27
N LEU A 111 -8.94 -0.29 -20.39
CA LEU A 111 -7.96 0.80 -20.52
C LEU A 111 -8.31 1.92 -19.54
N ILE A 112 -7.53 2.07 -18.48
CA ILE A 112 -7.61 3.25 -17.61
C ILE A 112 -6.69 4.30 -18.22
N LYS A 113 -7.28 5.38 -18.75
CA LYS A 113 -6.50 6.51 -19.29
C LYS A 113 -5.63 7.08 -18.17
N LYS A 114 -4.31 6.90 -18.28
CA LYS A 114 -3.34 7.58 -17.43
C LYS A 114 -3.59 9.08 -17.52
N SER A 115 -3.53 9.77 -16.37
CA SER A 115 -3.50 11.24 -16.36
C SER A 115 -2.42 11.69 -17.34
N LYS A 116 -2.79 12.52 -18.33
CA LYS A 116 -1.97 12.85 -19.52
C LYS A 116 -0.67 13.62 -19.21
N ARG A 117 -0.30 13.79 -17.94
CA ARG A 117 0.90 14.53 -17.54
C ARG A 117 1.63 13.79 -16.41
N SER A 118 2.89 13.42 -16.68
CA SER A 118 3.92 13.41 -15.64
C SER A 118 4.06 14.85 -15.15
N LEU A 119 3.18 15.26 -14.22
CA LEU A 119 3.22 16.59 -13.62
C LEU A 119 4.56 16.84 -12.92
N MET A 120 5.29 15.80 -12.53
CA MET A 120 6.67 15.93 -12.05
C MET A 120 7.58 16.65 -13.05
N ASP A 121 7.43 16.44 -14.36
CA ASP A 121 8.30 17.07 -15.37
C ASP A 121 7.97 18.54 -15.67
N LYS A 122 6.79 19.02 -15.23
CA LYS A 122 6.37 20.44 -15.33
C LYS A 122 6.42 21.18 -13.99
N ILE A 123 6.16 20.50 -12.87
CA ILE A 123 6.33 21.01 -11.51
C ILE A 123 7.82 21.21 -11.20
N THR A 124 8.71 20.30 -11.63
CA THR A 124 10.16 20.53 -11.49
C THR A 124 10.71 21.68 -12.33
N ARG A 125 9.99 22.16 -13.36
CA ARG A 125 10.48 23.28 -14.17
C ARG A 125 9.96 24.64 -13.75
N ASN A 126 8.72 24.73 -13.25
CA ASN A 126 8.14 26.03 -12.85
C ASN A 126 8.06 26.24 -11.33
N THR A 127 8.36 25.22 -10.51
CA THR A 127 8.34 25.32 -9.04
C THR A 127 9.75 25.16 -8.42
N VAL A 128 10.78 24.89 -9.23
CA VAL A 128 12.20 24.83 -8.78
C VAL A 128 12.86 26.22 -8.75
N ALA A 129 12.28 27.21 -9.44
CA ALA A 129 12.88 28.54 -9.50
C ALA A 129 12.57 29.46 -8.30
N SER A 130 11.56 29.16 -7.47
CA SER A 130 11.17 30.08 -6.38
C SER A 130 11.26 29.52 -4.96
N VAL A 131 11.30 28.21 -4.73
CA VAL A 131 11.52 27.67 -3.37
C VAL A 131 12.20 26.31 -3.46
N GLY A 132 13.42 26.22 -2.97
CA GLY A 132 14.11 24.95 -2.78
C GLY A 132 13.29 23.99 -1.91
N GLY A 133 12.88 22.87 -2.46
CA GLY A 133 12.70 21.61 -1.74
C GLY A 133 11.75 21.56 -0.53
N SER A 134 10.56 22.15 -0.55
CA SER A 134 9.53 21.88 0.48
C SER A 134 8.13 22.49 0.24
N GLY A 135 8.00 23.47 -0.67
CA GLY A 135 6.84 24.37 -0.69
C GLY A 135 5.45 23.83 -1.07
N SER A 136 5.31 22.63 -1.65
CA SER A 136 3.99 22.08 -2.00
C SER A 136 3.37 21.19 -0.92
N ALA A 137 4.18 20.67 0.00
CA ALA A 137 3.69 19.87 1.14
C ALA A 137 3.23 20.77 2.30
N SER A 138 3.92 21.89 2.54
CA SER A 138 3.64 22.81 3.65
C SER A 138 2.29 23.52 3.55
N PHE A 139 1.72 23.68 2.36
CA PHE A 139 0.42 24.32 2.18
C PHE A 139 -0.76 23.42 2.59
N VAL A 140 -0.60 22.10 2.49
CA VAL A 140 -1.65 21.11 2.84
C VAL A 140 -1.50 20.63 4.29
N MET A 141 -0.31 20.74 4.86
CA MET A 141 0.06 20.23 6.19
C MET A 141 -0.07 21.34 7.23
N ASN A 142 -1.26 21.51 7.82
CA ASN A 142 -1.41 22.35 9.01
C ASN A 142 -0.77 21.68 10.25
N ASP A 143 -0.64 22.42 11.35
CA ASP A 143 0.00 21.93 12.58
C ASP A 143 -0.69 20.67 13.13
N GLU A 144 -2.00 20.57 12.97
CA GLU A 144 -2.80 19.43 13.38
C GLU A 144 -2.45 18.16 12.59
N MET A 145 -2.34 18.27 11.26
CA MET A 145 -1.93 17.18 10.40
C MET A 145 -0.48 16.75 10.65
N ASN A 146 0.40 17.71 10.92
CA ASN A 146 1.79 17.42 11.33
C ASN A 146 1.84 16.68 12.67
N ASN A 147 0.98 17.03 13.62
CA ASN A 147 0.90 16.34 14.90
C ASN A 147 0.36 14.90 14.74
N LEU A 148 -0.67 14.70 13.91
CA LEU A 148 -1.19 13.38 13.58
C LEU A 148 -0.12 12.51 12.91
N LEU A 149 0.62 13.06 11.94
CA LEU A 149 1.70 12.35 11.25
C LEU A 149 2.84 11.96 12.18
N LYS A 150 3.27 12.86 13.06
CA LYS A 150 4.29 12.55 14.09
C LYS A 150 3.81 11.46 15.05
N ALA A 151 2.54 11.48 15.42
CA ALA A 151 2.00 10.44 16.29
C ALA A 151 1.96 9.07 15.58
N ILE A 152 1.58 9.03 14.29
CA ILE A 152 1.66 7.81 13.46
C ILE A 152 3.12 7.35 13.30
N GLU A 153 4.07 8.26 13.06
CA GLU A 153 5.50 7.96 12.99
C GLU A 153 5.97 7.28 14.28
N LYS A 154 5.55 7.78 15.44
CA LYS A 154 5.90 7.20 16.74
C LYS A 154 5.35 5.81 16.95
N LEU A 155 4.11 5.53 16.52
CA LEU A 155 3.57 4.17 16.55
C LEU A 155 4.36 3.21 15.67
N ILE A 156 4.79 3.68 14.49
CA ILE A 156 5.62 2.90 13.57
C ILE A 156 7.01 2.66 14.18
N GLU A 157 7.60 3.66 14.84
CA GLU A 157 8.94 3.57 15.45
C GLU A 157 9.01 2.46 16.51
N ILE A 158 7.94 2.27 17.28
CA ILE A 158 7.84 1.22 18.31
C ILE A 158 7.88 -0.19 17.72
N ASP A 159 7.42 -0.33 16.49
CA ASP A 159 7.31 -1.63 15.83
C ASP A 159 8.47 -1.92 14.88
N ALA A 160 8.74 -0.98 13.97
CA ALA A 160 9.68 -1.14 12.86
C ALA A 160 11.00 -0.36 13.06
N GLY A 161 11.09 0.46 14.10
CA GLY A 161 12.26 1.30 14.39
C GLY A 161 12.27 2.64 13.65
N LYS A 162 13.15 3.52 14.11
CA LYS A 162 13.21 4.94 13.74
C LYS A 162 13.45 5.23 12.26
N GLU A 163 14.32 4.46 11.61
CA GLU A 163 14.65 4.68 10.20
C GLU A 163 13.48 4.34 9.28
N GLU A 164 12.76 3.26 9.58
CA GLU A 164 11.60 2.84 8.80
C GLU A 164 10.42 3.79 9.03
N ALA A 165 10.22 4.25 10.28
CA ALA A 165 9.23 5.27 10.63
C ALA A 165 9.38 6.56 9.81
N LYS A 166 10.58 7.16 9.79
CA LYS A 166 10.87 8.37 9.00
C LYS A 166 10.67 8.17 7.50
N LYS A 167 10.97 6.97 6.99
CA LYS A 167 10.78 6.64 5.58
C LYS A 167 9.28 6.64 5.22
N TYR A 168 8.44 6.09 6.09
CA TYR A 168 7.00 6.04 5.87
C TYR A 168 6.31 7.38 6.13
N GLU A 169 6.71 8.13 7.15
CA GLU A 169 6.25 9.51 7.39
C GLU A 169 6.45 10.38 6.13
N LYS A 170 7.67 10.40 5.58
CA LYS A 170 7.98 11.11 4.31
C LYS A 170 7.16 10.60 3.12
N PHE A 171 6.83 9.31 3.11
CA PHE A 171 6.03 8.73 2.04
C PHE A 171 4.56 9.15 2.15
N ILE A 172 3.97 9.09 3.35
CA ILE A 172 2.61 9.55 3.63
C ILE A 172 2.47 11.03 3.31
N MET A 173 3.43 11.87 3.73
CA MET A 173 3.42 13.30 3.41
C MET A 173 3.35 13.57 1.89
N LYS A 174 4.17 12.85 1.12
CA LYS A 174 4.17 12.96 -0.35
C LYS A 174 2.88 12.45 -0.97
N LEU A 175 2.28 11.40 -0.39
CA LEU A 175 1.03 10.83 -0.85
C LEU A 175 -0.12 11.83 -0.69
N VAL A 176 -0.23 12.45 0.49
CA VAL A 176 -1.25 13.47 0.80
C VAL A 176 -1.10 14.67 -0.14
N ALA A 177 0.12 15.23 -0.25
CA ALA A 177 0.37 16.37 -1.14
C ALA A 177 0.02 16.02 -2.60
N LYS A 178 0.33 14.79 -3.04
CA LYS A 178 -0.04 14.30 -4.37
C LYS A 178 -1.55 14.18 -4.55
N CYS A 179 -2.26 13.62 -3.57
CA CYS A 179 -3.73 13.52 -3.60
C CYS A 179 -4.36 14.90 -3.73
N TYR A 180 -3.94 15.86 -2.89
CA TYR A 180 -4.42 17.24 -2.93
C TYR A 180 -4.17 17.92 -4.28
N MET A 181 -2.95 17.82 -4.82
CA MET A 181 -2.64 18.39 -6.13
C MET A 181 -3.49 17.75 -7.24
N GLU A 182 -3.65 16.44 -7.27
CA GLU A 182 -4.43 15.77 -8.32
C GLU A 182 -5.93 16.12 -8.22
N TRP A 183 -6.43 16.36 -7.01
CA TRP A 183 -7.78 16.86 -6.78
C TRP A 183 -7.96 18.32 -7.25
N GLN A 184 -7.04 19.23 -6.93
CA GLN A 184 -7.04 20.62 -7.43
C GLN A 184 -7.04 20.65 -8.97
N HIS A 185 -6.26 19.77 -9.59
CA HIS A 185 -6.15 19.67 -11.04
C HIS A 185 -7.32 18.91 -11.70
N LYS A 186 -8.36 18.52 -10.94
CA LYS A 186 -9.56 17.79 -11.42
C LYS A 186 -9.27 16.40 -11.99
N ASN A 187 -8.11 15.81 -11.67
CA ASN A 187 -7.79 14.41 -11.98
C ASN A 187 -8.42 13.45 -10.96
N ILE A 188 -8.72 13.95 -9.76
CA ILE A 188 -9.53 13.26 -8.75
C ILE A 188 -10.83 14.05 -8.56
N SER A 189 -11.96 13.36 -8.64
CA SER A 189 -13.28 13.96 -8.45
C SER A 189 -13.62 14.13 -6.96
N ASN A 190 -14.59 15.00 -6.65
CA ASN A 190 -15.05 15.16 -5.28
C ASN A 190 -15.69 13.87 -4.76
N GLU A 191 -16.43 13.17 -5.62
CA GLU A 191 -17.07 11.88 -5.31
C GLU A 191 -16.04 10.83 -4.90
N GLN A 192 -14.89 10.78 -5.58
CA GLN A 192 -13.79 9.88 -5.24
C GLN A 192 -13.16 10.18 -3.87
N ILE A 193 -13.13 11.45 -3.45
CA ILE A 193 -12.67 11.85 -2.12
C ILE A 193 -13.74 11.56 -1.07
N TYR A 194 -15.00 11.91 -1.33
CA TYR A 194 -16.11 11.65 -0.42
C TYR A 194 -16.36 10.16 -0.19
N ALA A 195 -16.04 9.30 -1.16
CA ALA A 195 -16.07 7.85 -0.98
C ALA A 195 -15.11 7.35 0.14
N LEU A 196 -14.06 8.11 0.47
CA LEU A 196 -13.14 7.80 1.58
C LEU A 196 -13.65 8.28 2.94
N ASP A 197 -14.52 9.29 2.96
CA ASP A 197 -14.94 9.99 4.18
C ASP A 197 -15.60 9.05 5.20
N LYS A 198 -16.67 8.35 4.80
CA LYS A 198 -17.44 7.49 5.70
C LYS A 198 -16.59 6.32 6.23
N PRO A 199 -15.85 5.56 5.41
CA PRO A 199 -14.97 4.51 5.91
C PRO A 199 -13.92 5.03 6.90
N LEU A 200 -13.33 6.20 6.64
CA LEU A 200 -12.35 6.81 7.55
C LEU A 200 -12.98 7.16 8.90
N ARG A 201 -14.14 7.81 8.93
CA ARG A 201 -14.87 8.13 10.17
C ARG A 201 -15.27 6.90 10.97
N ASN A 202 -15.69 5.83 10.27
CA ASN A 202 -15.96 4.55 10.91
C ASN A 202 -14.69 3.96 11.56
N ALA A 203 -13.56 4.00 10.85
CA ALA A 203 -12.29 3.50 11.38
C ALA A 203 -11.83 4.30 12.60
N PHE A 204 -11.98 5.62 12.57
CA PHE A 204 -11.69 6.51 13.69
C PHE A 204 -12.58 6.21 14.90
N THR A 205 -13.88 5.99 14.68
CA THR A 205 -14.82 5.61 15.75
C THR A 205 -14.45 4.26 16.37
N MET A 206 -14.10 3.27 15.56
CA MET A 206 -13.68 1.95 16.05
C MET A 206 -12.34 2.04 16.82
N PHE A 207 -11.41 2.86 16.34
CA PHE A 207 -10.15 3.10 17.02
C PHE A 207 -10.36 3.78 18.39
N ASP A 208 -11.23 4.80 18.49
CA ASP A 208 -11.63 5.43 19.76
C ASP A 208 -12.22 4.40 20.73
N GLN A 209 -13.13 3.55 20.26
CA GLN A 209 -13.74 2.50 21.08
C GLN A 209 -12.71 1.50 21.62
N LEU A 210 -11.72 1.12 20.82
CA LEU A 210 -10.62 0.25 21.26
C LEU A 210 -9.70 0.94 22.25
N PHE A 211 -9.42 2.23 22.03
CA PHE A 211 -8.60 3.03 22.90
C PHE A 211 -9.21 3.24 24.29
N ARG A 212 -10.54 3.23 24.43
CA ARG A 212 -11.20 3.26 25.76
C ARG A 212 -10.82 2.09 26.68
N TYR A 213 -10.35 0.98 26.11
CA TYR A 213 -9.87 -0.18 26.86
C TYR A 213 -8.35 -0.23 26.99
N PHE A 214 -7.64 0.73 26.41
CA PHE A 214 -6.18 0.84 26.52
C PHE A 214 -5.78 1.01 28.00
N GLY A 215 -4.79 0.23 28.44
CA GLY A 215 -4.38 0.17 29.86
C GLY A 215 -5.34 -0.57 30.80
N LEU A 216 -6.58 -0.84 30.38
CA LEU A 216 -7.60 -1.52 31.19
C LEU A 216 -7.75 -3.00 30.84
N LYS A 217 -7.55 -3.36 29.57
CA LYS A 217 -7.61 -4.74 29.07
C LYS A 217 -6.33 -5.10 28.33
N LYS A 218 -5.89 -6.36 28.48
CA LYS A 218 -4.81 -6.91 27.66
C LYS A 218 -5.23 -6.99 26.20
N ALA A 219 -4.27 -6.78 25.29
CA ALA A 219 -4.49 -6.81 23.84
C ALA A 219 -5.18 -8.07 23.34
N GLU A 220 -4.89 -9.23 23.94
CA GLU A 220 -5.49 -10.54 23.62
C GLU A 220 -7.03 -10.51 23.67
N TYR A 221 -7.62 -9.74 24.59
CA TYR A 221 -9.07 -9.61 24.73
C TYR A 221 -9.71 -8.62 23.73
N LEU A 222 -8.89 -7.88 22.98
CA LEU A 222 -9.32 -6.88 22.00
C LEU A 222 -9.14 -7.36 20.55
N GLN A 223 -8.62 -8.58 20.34
CA GLN A 223 -8.34 -9.17 19.02
C GLN A 223 -9.50 -9.05 18.02
N ALA A 224 -10.72 -9.38 18.44
CA ALA A 224 -11.89 -9.29 17.56
C ALA A 224 -12.13 -7.86 17.08
N GLY A 225 -11.91 -6.87 17.95
CA GLY A 225 -12.01 -5.46 17.60
C GLY A 225 -10.88 -4.98 16.68
N PHE A 226 -9.64 -5.40 16.94
CA PHE A 226 -8.51 -5.14 16.04
C PHE A 226 -8.75 -5.74 14.66
N LYS A 227 -9.26 -6.96 14.59
CA LYS A 227 -9.60 -7.62 13.32
C LYS A 227 -10.62 -6.81 12.53
N ASN A 228 -11.71 -6.38 13.16
CA ASN A 228 -12.72 -5.57 12.49
C ASN A 228 -12.14 -4.24 11.97
N LEU A 229 -11.28 -3.58 12.76
CA LEU A 229 -10.61 -2.34 12.34
C LEU A 229 -9.66 -2.58 11.16
N VAL A 230 -8.85 -3.64 11.23
CA VAL A 230 -7.92 -4.06 10.17
C VAL A 230 -8.65 -4.40 8.88
N ASP A 231 -9.78 -5.10 8.97
CA ASP A 231 -10.64 -5.43 7.84
C ASP A 231 -11.19 -4.16 7.18
N LEU A 232 -11.67 -3.19 7.97
CA LEU A 232 -12.14 -1.89 7.44
C LEU A 232 -11.01 -1.11 6.75
N LEU A 233 -9.84 -1.04 7.39
CA LEU A 233 -8.67 -0.35 6.84
C LEU A 233 -8.18 -0.99 5.54
N ASN A 234 -8.13 -2.32 5.47
CA ASN A 234 -7.59 -3.05 4.32
C ASN A 234 -8.60 -3.29 3.20
N ASN A 235 -9.86 -3.54 3.52
CA ASN A 235 -10.83 -3.96 2.50
C ASN A 235 -11.58 -2.76 1.92
N GLU A 236 -11.86 -1.74 2.74
CA GLU A 236 -12.55 -0.53 2.27
C GLU A 236 -11.57 0.61 2.00
N ILE A 237 -10.85 1.08 3.02
CA ILE A 237 -10.04 2.30 2.89
C ILE A 237 -8.88 2.12 1.90
N LYS A 238 -8.07 1.06 2.06
CA LYS A 238 -6.96 0.75 1.16
C LYS A 238 -7.44 0.58 -0.28
N THR A 239 -8.52 -0.19 -0.48
CA THR A 239 -9.08 -0.46 -1.81
C THR A 239 -9.52 0.82 -2.49
N GLN A 240 -10.32 1.64 -1.79
CA GLN A 240 -10.81 2.92 -2.31
C GLN A 240 -9.65 3.89 -2.57
N LEU A 241 -8.67 3.97 -1.67
CA LEU A 241 -7.51 4.85 -1.81
C LEU A 241 -6.64 4.45 -3.00
N ILE A 242 -6.41 3.15 -3.19
CA ILE A 242 -5.70 2.62 -4.37
C ILE A 242 -6.50 2.96 -5.62
N GLN A 243 -7.81 2.72 -5.67
CA GLN A 243 -8.64 3.04 -6.83
C GLN A 243 -8.57 4.52 -7.20
N THR A 244 -8.66 5.41 -6.21
CA THR A 244 -8.60 6.86 -6.39
C THR A 244 -7.22 7.33 -6.88
N LEU A 245 -6.14 6.79 -6.33
CA LEU A 245 -4.78 7.26 -6.60
C LEU A 245 -4.06 6.50 -7.73
N ARG A 246 -4.55 5.33 -8.11
CA ARG A 246 -4.06 4.47 -9.20
C ARG A 246 -3.80 5.22 -10.52
N PRO A 247 -4.67 6.11 -11.03
CA PRO A 247 -4.38 6.87 -12.25
C PRO A 247 -3.28 7.94 -12.09
N CYS A 248 -2.92 8.28 -10.85
CA CYS A 248 -2.07 9.42 -10.50
C CYS A 248 -0.70 9.01 -9.95
N LEU A 249 -0.54 7.76 -9.50
CA LEU A 249 0.67 7.27 -8.87
C LEU A 249 1.50 6.38 -9.80
N SER A 250 2.81 6.42 -9.60
CA SER A 250 3.72 5.48 -10.26
C SER A 250 3.58 4.08 -9.66
N PRO A 251 3.91 3.01 -10.42
CA PRO A 251 3.93 1.63 -9.91
C PRO A 251 4.70 1.47 -8.60
N LYS A 252 5.85 2.14 -8.49
CA LYS A 252 6.68 2.10 -7.29
C LYS A 252 5.98 2.69 -6.07
N ASN A 253 5.23 3.78 -6.26
CA ASN A 253 4.50 4.41 -5.16
C ASN A 253 3.22 3.63 -4.82
N LEU A 254 2.56 3.01 -5.80
CA LEU A 254 1.42 2.12 -5.54
C LEU A 254 1.83 0.86 -4.77
N SER A 255 2.97 0.25 -5.13
CA SER A 255 3.54 -0.86 -4.35
C SER A 255 3.81 -0.44 -2.91
N LYS A 256 4.50 0.69 -2.72
CA LYS A 256 4.76 1.22 -1.37
C LYS A 256 3.49 1.53 -0.56
N LEU A 257 2.42 1.98 -1.22
CA LEU A 257 1.13 2.19 -0.57
C LEU A 257 0.53 0.86 -0.09
N ARG A 258 0.60 -0.21 -0.90
CA ARG A 258 0.17 -1.55 -0.47
C ARG A 258 1.02 -2.08 0.68
N ASP A 259 2.33 -1.88 0.62
CA ASP A 259 3.26 -2.30 1.67
C ASP A 259 2.97 -1.57 2.99
N LEU A 260 2.71 -0.25 2.96
CA LEU A 260 2.34 0.54 4.14
C LEU A 260 1.15 -0.09 4.88
N PHE A 261 0.08 -0.44 4.17
CA PHE A 261 -1.10 -1.02 4.79
C PHE A 261 -0.85 -2.42 5.33
N SER A 262 -0.06 -3.23 4.62
CA SER A 262 0.24 -4.59 5.04
C SER A 262 1.12 -4.61 6.29
N LEU A 263 2.04 -3.65 6.41
CA LEU A 263 3.00 -3.57 7.50
C LEU A 263 2.40 -3.00 8.80
N PHE A 264 1.56 -1.95 8.70
CA PHE A 264 1.09 -1.20 9.87
C PHE A 264 -0.39 -1.36 10.19
N PHE A 265 -1.19 -1.94 9.30
CA PHE A 265 -2.60 -2.16 9.55
C PHE A 265 -2.89 -3.66 9.53
N ASN A 266 -2.20 -4.41 10.41
CA ASN A 266 -2.47 -5.81 10.73
C ASN A 266 -2.77 -5.96 12.22
N VAL A 267 -3.36 -7.10 12.62
CA VAL A 267 -3.81 -7.32 14.01
C VAL A 267 -2.61 -7.32 14.94
N GLU A 268 -1.53 -7.98 14.53
CA GLU A 268 -0.34 -8.17 15.34
C GLU A 268 0.37 -6.83 15.62
N PHE A 269 0.31 -5.87 14.69
CA PHE A 269 0.77 -4.50 14.92
C PHE A 269 -0.01 -3.84 16.05
N PHE A 270 -1.35 -3.87 15.99
CA PHE A 270 -2.18 -3.26 17.04
C PHE A 270 -2.00 -3.96 18.38
N GLU A 271 -1.86 -5.28 18.40
CA GLU A 271 -1.55 -6.03 19.63
C GLU A 271 -0.21 -5.60 20.23
N ARG A 272 0.83 -5.46 19.40
CA ARG A 272 2.15 -5.01 19.88
C ARG A 272 2.09 -3.59 20.40
N VAL A 273 1.40 -2.68 19.72
CA VAL A 273 1.21 -1.29 20.18
C VAL A 273 0.46 -1.26 21.51
N TRP A 274 -0.61 -2.04 21.68
CA TRP A 274 -1.38 -2.12 22.94
C TRP A 274 -0.68 -2.91 24.06
N SER A 275 0.32 -3.74 23.74
CA SER A 275 1.03 -4.58 24.73
C SER A 275 2.36 -3.99 25.19
N LYS A 276 3.01 -3.16 24.35
CA LYS A 276 4.33 -2.57 24.66
C LYS A 276 4.26 -1.30 25.51
N THR A 277 3.07 -0.83 25.84
CA THR A 277 2.86 0.53 26.32
C THR A 277 2.23 0.51 27.71
N ASP A 278 2.96 1.06 28.68
CA ASP A 278 2.36 1.43 29.97
C ASP A 278 1.46 2.66 29.74
N PRO A 279 0.25 2.74 30.31
CA PRO A 279 -0.59 3.93 30.24
C PRO A 279 0.09 5.25 30.63
N LYS A 280 1.24 5.19 31.32
CA LYS A 280 2.06 6.35 31.71
C LYS A 280 3.26 6.62 30.80
N ASP A 281 3.44 5.85 29.73
CA ASP A 281 4.55 5.98 28.77
C ASP A 281 4.25 7.04 27.69
N GLU A 282 5.28 7.64 27.09
CA GLU A 282 5.18 8.67 26.03
C GLU A 282 4.33 8.20 24.84
N VAL A 283 4.25 6.90 24.60
CA VAL A 283 3.42 6.32 23.55
C VAL A 283 1.93 6.50 23.82
N SER A 284 1.51 6.46 25.09
CA SER A 284 0.13 6.65 25.49
C SER A 284 -0.35 8.06 25.15
N ASP A 285 0.53 9.05 25.28
CA ASP A 285 0.28 10.42 24.84
C ASP A 285 0.15 10.50 23.31
N HIS A 286 0.96 9.76 22.55
CA HIS A 286 0.85 9.71 21.10
C HIS A 286 -0.44 9.00 20.62
N LEU A 287 -0.85 7.90 21.26
CA LEU A 287 -2.12 7.26 21.00
C LEU A 287 -3.31 8.16 21.34
N PHE A 288 -3.25 8.85 22.47
CA PHE A 288 -4.25 9.83 22.88
C PHE A 288 -4.34 10.97 21.86
N ASN A 289 -3.21 11.52 21.42
CA ASN A 289 -3.16 12.58 20.40
C ASN A 289 -3.79 12.11 19.07
N ILE A 290 -3.54 10.87 18.65
CA ILE A 290 -4.19 10.29 17.46
C ILE A 290 -5.70 10.27 17.65
N VAL A 291 -6.20 9.77 18.78
CA VAL A 291 -7.63 9.69 19.07
C VAL A 291 -8.27 11.07 19.11
N GLN A 292 -7.62 12.05 19.76
CA GLN A 292 -8.10 13.43 19.80
C GLN A 292 -8.18 14.05 18.40
N SER A 293 -7.12 13.93 17.60
CA SER A 293 -7.14 14.39 16.21
C SER A 293 -8.22 13.69 15.40
N MET A 294 -8.35 12.37 15.49
CA MET A 294 -9.37 11.59 14.78
C MET A 294 -10.80 11.97 15.18
N ASN A 295 -11.06 12.22 16.47
CA ASN A 295 -12.37 12.58 16.99
C ASN A 295 -12.87 13.93 16.47
N GLN A 296 -11.98 14.87 16.11
CA GLN A 296 -12.37 16.12 15.46
C GLN A 296 -13.02 15.88 14.08
N TYR A 297 -12.62 14.81 13.39
CA TYR A 297 -13.16 14.42 12.08
C TYR A 297 -14.35 13.45 12.15
N ASN A 298 -14.72 12.93 13.33
CA ASN A 298 -15.89 12.06 13.48
C ASN A 298 -17.20 12.83 13.33
N SER A 299 -17.23 14.09 13.77
CA SER A 299 -18.46 14.89 13.88
C SER A 299 -18.84 15.62 12.58
N PHE A 300 -17.89 15.81 11.67
CA PHE A 300 -18.10 16.58 10.44
C PHE A 300 -17.57 15.81 9.23
N PRO A 301 -18.31 15.77 8.10
CA PRO A 301 -17.77 15.28 6.84
C PRO A 301 -16.52 16.07 6.44
N LEU A 302 -15.60 15.43 5.72
CA LEU A 302 -14.46 16.08 5.07
C LEU A 302 -14.95 17.30 4.28
N ASN A 303 -14.67 18.50 4.79
CA ASN A 303 -15.01 19.74 4.14
C ASN A 303 -13.87 20.12 3.20
N LEU A 304 -14.08 19.96 1.91
CA LEU A 304 -13.07 20.32 0.91
C LEU A 304 -13.04 21.84 0.74
N PRO A 305 -11.85 22.47 0.73
CA PRO A 305 -11.76 23.89 0.46
C PRO A 305 -12.30 24.20 -0.95
N GLU A 306 -12.62 25.46 -1.22
CA GLU A 306 -12.96 25.85 -2.60
C GLU A 306 -11.76 25.56 -3.52
N ARG A 307 -12.02 24.92 -4.66
CA ARG A 307 -10.99 24.65 -5.67
C ARG A 307 -10.51 25.99 -6.23
N GLN A 308 -9.21 26.22 -6.23
CA GLN A 308 -8.59 27.43 -6.79
C GLN A 308 -8.39 27.31 -8.30
#